data_AF-A0A3A5MFZ7-F1
#
_entry.id   AF-A0A3A5MFZ7-F1
#
_cell.length_a   1.000
_cell.length_b   1.000
_cell.length_c   1.000
_cell.angle_alpha   90.00
_cell.angle_beta   90.00
_cell.angle_gamma   90.00
#
_symmetry.space_group_name_H-M   'P 1'
#
loop_
_entity.id
_entity.type
_entity.pdbx_description
1 polymer ?
#
loop_
_entity_poly.entity_id
_entity_poly.type
_entity_poly.pdbx_seq_one_letter_code
_entity_poly.pdbx_strand_id
1 'polypeptide(L)'
;MAYFLEYLVPAESGGAEVPVDDANDGSTVPAGETAERVVHIDALPARSRIAAGSLEDARTEAEQLLLHSKADAGELFDDPGDFLEAGSGLRVGGFREGRGWSDD
;
A
#
# COMPACT_ATOMS: atom_id res chain seq x y z
N MET A 1 -19.30 3.01 -5.49
CA MET A 1 -18.43 2.48 -4.41
C MET A 1 -17.11 2.15 -5.05
N ALA A 2 -16.00 2.53 -4.42
CA ALA A 2 -14.67 2.15 -4.88
C ALA A 2 -13.92 1.55 -3.71
N TYR A 3 -13.25 0.43 -3.96
CA TYR A 3 -12.52 -0.31 -2.95
C TYR A 3 -11.04 -0.19 -3.22
N PHE A 4 -10.26 -0.06 -2.16
CA PHE A 4 -8.80 0.01 -2.24
C PHE A 4 -8.19 -1.00 -1.28
N LEU A 5 -7.20 -1.73 -1.76
CA LEU A 5 -6.41 -2.66 -0.97
C LEU A 5 -5.05 -2.02 -0.68
N GLU A 6 -4.70 -1.93 0.59
CA GLU A 6 -3.36 -1.55 1.05
C GLU A 6 -2.62 -2.78 1.57
N TYR A 7 -1.35 -2.92 1.17
CA TYR A 7 -0.55 -4.11 1.47
C TYR A 7 0.93 -3.81 1.33
N LEU A 8 1.75 -4.71 1.88
CA LEU A 8 3.21 -4.64 1.80
C LEU A 8 3.71 -5.75 0.88
N VAL A 9 4.40 -5.35 -0.19
CA VAL A 9 5.05 -6.27 -1.13
C VAL A 9 6.49 -6.47 -0.71
N PRO A 10 6.97 -7.71 -0.50
CA PRO A 10 8.39 -7.95 -0.23
C PRO A 10 9.27 -7.36 -1.34
N ALA A 11 10.28 -6.59 -0.98
CA ALA A 11 11.23 -6.04 -1.94
C ALA A 11 12.09 -7.17 -2.54
N GLU A 12 12.25 -7.17 -3.86
CA GLU A 12 13.08 -8.18 -4.54
C GLU A 12 14.58 -7.91 -4.33
N SER A 13 15.41 -8.95 -4.50
CA SER A 13 16.88 -8.84 -4.48
C SER A 13 17.51 -8.32 -3.18
N GLY A 14 16.85 -8.51 -2.04
CA GLY A 14 17.42 -8.22 -0.71
C GLY A 14 17.13 -6.81 -0.20
N GLY A 15 16.09 -6.15 -0.73
CA GLY A 15 15.59 -4.86 -0.26
C GLY A 15 15.70 -3.75 -1.29
N ALA A 16 14.94 -2.67 -1.07
CA ALA A 16 14.96 -1.48 -1.93
C ALA A 16 15.61 -0.31 -1.21
N GLU A 17 16.43 0.43 -1.93
CA GLU A 17 17.05 1.67 -1.48
C GLU A 17 16.19 2.85 -1.92
N VAL A 18 15.57 3.55 -0.96
CA VAL A 18 14.70 4.69 -1.24
C VAL A 18 15.34 5.96 -0.72
N PRO A 19 15.56 6.99 -1.56
CA PRO A 19 16.02 8.29 -1.09
C PRO A 19 14.93 8.93 -0.24
N VAL A 20 15.28 9.40 0.95
CA VAL A 20 14.41 10.26 1.76
C VAL A 20 14.79 11.71 1.54
N ASP A 21 13.85 12.48 1.04
CA ASP A 21 13.97 13.93 1.00
C ASP A 21 13.33 14.50 2.28
N ASP A 22 14.14 15.12 3.14
CA ASP A 22 13.68 15.85 4.32
C ASP A 22 13.01 17.20 3.94
N ALA A 23 12.89 17.55 2.65
CA ALA A 23 12.32 18.81 2.20
C ALA A 23 10.78 18.78 2.20
N ASN A 24 10.21 18.78 3.40
CA ASN A 24 8.97 19.48 3.66
C ASN A 24 9.22 20.71 4.55
N ASP A 25 10.17 21.56 4.16
CA ASP A 25 10.26 22.95 4.62
C ASP A 25 10.69 23.85 3.45
N GLY A 26 9.82 23.95 2.44
CA GLY A 26 9.65 25.12 1.57
C GLY A 26 10.88 25.80 0.92
N SER A 27 11.98 25.09 0.62
CA SER A 27 13.17 25.72 0.04
C SER A 27 13.75 24.89 -1.10
N THR A 28 13.75 25.47 -2.31
CA THR A 28 14.44 24.94 -3.49
C THR A 28 15.95 24.92 -3.24
N VAL A 29 16.51 23.77 -2.87
CA VAL A 29 17.97 23.60 -2.73
C VAL A 29 18.60 23.31 -4.10
N PRO A 30 19.69 24.01 -4.49
CA PRO A 30 20.36 23.73 -5.76
C PRO A 30 21.09 22.38 -5.71
N ALA A 31 21.06 21.66 -6.83
CA ALA A 31 21.71 20.36 -7.02
C ALA A 31 23.24 20.48 -6.86
N GLY A 32 23.71 20.32 -5.63
CA GLY A 32 25.12 20.31 -5.29
C GLY A 32 25.28 20.00 -3.81
N GLU A 33 25.60 18.74 -3.52
CA GLU A 33 26.14 18.30 -2.22
C GLU A 33 25.17 18.11 -1.04
N THR A 34 23.93 17.67 -1.29
CA THR A 34 23.15 17.01 -0.23
C THR A 34 23.40 15.51 -0.31
N ALA A 35 24.04 14.95 0.72
CA ALA A 35 24.05 13.51 0.92
C ALA A 35 22.59 13.04 1.09
N GLU A 36 21.98 12.61 -0.02
CA GLU A 36 20.66 12.01 -0.03
C GLU A 36 20.70 10.84 0.96
N ARG A 37 19.98 10.97 2.08
CA ARG A 37 19.88 9.87 3.03
C ARG A 37 19.05 8.79 2.34
N VAL A 38 19.63 7.63 2.14
CA VAL A 38 18.95 6.47 1.57
C VAL A 38 18.53 5.57 2.71
N VAL A 39 17.26 5.16 2.72
CA VAL A 39 16.76 4.13 3.64
C VAL A 39 16.60 2.82 2.91
N HIS A 40 17.03 1.75 3.56
CA HIS A 40 16.81 0.40 3.09
C HIS A 40 15.46 -0.10 3.60
N ILE A 41 14.62 -0.62 2.72
CA ILE A 41 13.33 -1.20 3.06
C ILE A 41 13.21 -2.63 2.52
N ASP A 42 12.80 -3.54 3.40
CA ASP A 42 12.57 -4.94 3.06
C ASP A 42 11.19 -5.18 2.39
N ALA A 43 10.27 -4.22 2.51
CA ALA A 43 8.94 -4.29 1.94
C ALA A 43 8.47 -2.92 1.42
N LEU A 44 7.77 -2.94 0.30
CA LEU A 44 7.25 -1.79 -0.43
C LEU A 44 5.75 -1.62 -0.13
N PRO A 45 5.31 -0.45 0.35
CA PRO A 45 3.89 -0.16 0.49
C PRO A 45 3.23 -0.02 -0.87
N ALA A 46 2.09 -0.68 -1.02
CA ALA A 46 1.27 -0.64 -2.23
C ALA A 46 -0.19 -0.35 -1.86
N ARG A 47 -0.84 0.49 -2.66
CA ARG A 47 -2.29 0.72 -2.65
C ARG A 47 -2.83 0.44 -4.04
N SER A 48 -3.80 -0.46 -4.14
CA SER A 48 -4.38 -0.88 -5.42
C SER A 48 -5.89 -0.71 -5.40
N ARG A 49 -6.41 -0.10 -6.46
CA ARG A 49 -7.86 -0.02 -6.67
C ARG A 49 -8.41 -1.40 -7.03
N ILE A 50 -9.48 -1.81 -6.36
CA ILE A 50 -10.19 -3.05 -6.60
C ILE A 50 -11.46 -2.76 -7.39
N ALA A 51 -11.59 -3.42 -8.54
CA ALA A 51 -12.76 -3.30 -9.40
C ALA A 51 -13.84 -4.30 -8.93
N ALA A 52 -14.78 -3.84 -8.10
CA ALA A 52 -15.82 -4.68 -7.53
C ALA A 52 -17.15 -3.93 -7.37
N GLY A 53 -18.26 -4.66 -7.49
CA GLY A 53 -19.62 -4.13 -7.30
C GLY A 53 -20.15 -4.28 -5.86
N SER A 54 -19.51 -5.13 -5.06
CA SER A 54 -19.88 -5.43 -3.68
C SER A 54 -18.63 -5.67 -2.81
N LEU A 55 -18.81 -5.66 -1.49
CA LEU A 55 -17.72 -5.96 -0.55
C LEU A 55 -17.21 -7.41 -0.69
N GLU A 56 -18.08 -8.37 -0.94
CA GLU A 56 -17.70 -9.78 -1.12
C GLU A 56 -16.84 -9.98 -2.38
N ASP A 57 -17.24 -9.33 -3.49
CA ASP A 57 -16.43 -9.33 -4.72
C ASP A 57 -15.09 -8.65 -4.47
N ALA A 58 -15.08 -7.52 -3.74
CA ALA A 58 -13.86 -6.79 -3.44
C ALA A 58 -12.88 -7.62 -2.60
N ARG A 59 -13.36 -8.37 -1.62
CA ARG A 59 -12.55 -9.31 -0.81
C ARG A 59 -11.96 -10.43 -1.67
N THR A 60 -12.74 -10.97 -2.59
CA THR A 60 -12.28 -12.05 -3.50
C THR A 60 -11.17 -11.56 -4.42
N GLU A 61 -11.36 -10.42 -5.08
CA GLU A 61 -10.36 -9.83 -5.97
C GLU A 61 -9.10 -9.39 -5.21
N ALA A 62 -9.27 -8.81 -4.02
CA ALA A 62 -8.15 -8.43 -3.16
C ALA A 62 -7.33 -9.64 -2.70
N GLU A 63 -7.97 -10.76 -2.35
CA GLU A 63 -7.27 -12.00 -1.99
C GLU A 63 -6.43 -12.53 -3.16
N GLN A 64 -7.00 -12.56 -4.38
CA GLN A 64 -6.26 -12.94 -5.57
C GLN A 64 -5.04 -12.04 -5.79
N LEU A 65 -5.20 -10.73 -5.62
CA LEU A 65 -4.09 -9.79 -5.75
C LEU A 65 -2.98 -10.07 -4.72
N LEU A 66 -3.33 -10.30 -3.46
CA LEU A 66 -2.37 -10.59 -2.38
C LEU A 66 -1.58 -11.88 -2.66
N LEU A 67 -2.26 -12.92 -3.13
CA LEU A 67 -1.63 -14.19 -3.50
C LEU A 67 -0.59 -14.03 -4.61
N HIS A 68 -0.81 -13.12 -5.56
CA HIS A 68 0.13 -12.85 -6.65
C HIS A 68 1.24 -11.87 -6.26
N SER A 69 1.02 -11.04 -5.25
CA SER A 69 2.00 -10.03 -4.79
C SER A 69 2.96 -10.53 -3.72
N LYS A 70 2.80 -11.77 -3.24
CA LYS A 70 3.57 -12.36 -2.11
C LYS A 70 3.40 -11.57 -0.80
N ALA A 71 2.31 -10.82 -0.66
CA ALA A 71 2.01 -10.08 0.56
C ALA A 71 1.32 -10.99 1.58
N ASP A 72 1.83 -11.02 2.81
CA ASP A 72 1.27 -11.86 3.88
C ASP A 72 -0.03 -11.31 4.49
N ALA A 73 -0.30 -10.02 4.27
CA ALA A 73 -1.45 -9.31 4.83
C ALA A 73 -1.84 -8.12 3.96
N GLY A 74 -3.10 -7.71 4.08
CA GLY A 74 -3.62 -6.50 3.45
C GLY A 74 -4.86 -5.96 4.15
N GLU A 75 -5.18 -4.71 3.88
CA GLU A 75 -6.30 -3.99 4.48
C GLU A 75 -7.17 -3.42 3.37
N LEU A 76 -8.47 -3.70 3.44
CA LEU A 76 -9.44 -3.27 2.43
C LEU A 76 -10.18 -2.04 2.94
N PHE A 77 -10.30 -1.03 2.09
CA PHE A 77 -10.95 0.24 2.37
C PHE A 77 -12.10 0.46 1.38
N ASP A 78 -13.24 0.93 1.88
CA ASP A 78 -14.29 1.57 1.08
C ASP A 78 -13.98 3.07 1.01
N ASP A 79 -13.56 3.52 -0.16
CA ASP A 79 -13.22 4.91 -0.43
C ASP A 79 -14.05 5.44 -1.60
N PRO A 80 -15.26 5.99 -1.33
CA PRO A 80 -16.10 6.56 -2.39
C PRO A 80 -15.50 7.81 -3.03
N GLY A 81 -14.49 8.42 -2.40
CA GLY A 81 -13.80 9.61 -2.91
C GLY A 81 -12.68 9.30 -3.91
N ASP A 82 -12.32 8.02 -4.07
CA ASP A 82 -11.31 7.56 -5.02
C ASP A 82 -9.91 8.10 -4.76
N PHE A 83 -9.53 8.28 -3.49
CA PHE A 83 -8.24 8.86 -3.13
C PHE A 83 -7.11 7.81 -3.24
N LEU A 84 -5.99 8.25 -3.79
CA LEU A 84 -4.76 7.45 -3.89
C LEU A 84 -3.87 7.56 -2.65
N GLU A 85 -4.22 8.45 -1.72
CA GLU A 85 -3.50 8.63 -0.46
C GLU A 85 -3.66 7.40 0.45
N ALA A 86 -2.59 7.03 1.13
CA ALA A 86 -2.59 5.91 2.06
C ALA A 86 -3.51 6.19 3.25
N GLY A 87 -4.24 5.17 3.70
CA GLY A 87 -5.21 5.27 4.79
C GLY A 87 -6.50 6.02 4.42
N SER A 88 -6.70 6.42 3.16
CA SER A 88 -7.94 7.06 2.72
C SER A 88 -9.09 6.07 2.65
N GLY A 89 -10.28 6.54 3.02
CA GLY A 89 -11.52 5.75 3.08
C GLY A 89 -11.78 5.14 4.46
N LEU A 90 -12.81 4.29 4.52
CA LEU A 90 -13.16 3.53 5.71
C LEU A 90 -12.62 2.12 5.59
N ARG A 91 -11.86 1.65 6.58
CA ARG A 91 -11.42 0.25 6.65
C ARG A 91 -12.63 -0.66 6.81
N VAL A 92 -12.78 -1.63 5.91
CA VAL A 92 -13.90 -2.58 5.85
C VAL A 92 -13.47 -4.04 6.02
N GLY A 93 -12.19 -4.27 6.29
CA GLY A 93 -11.68 -5.58 6.68
C GLY A 93 -10.17 -5.70 6.54
N GLY A 94 -9.61 -6.68 7.26
CA GLY A 94 -8.22 -7.08 7.15
C GLY A 94 -8.10 -8.51 6.65
N PHE A 95 -7.16 -8.76 5.74
CA PHE A 95 -6.76 -10.09 5.30
C PHE A 95 -5.42 -10.48 5.91
N ARG A 96 -5.29 -11.75 6.29
CA ARG A 96 -4.00 -12.34 6.62
C ARG A 96 -3.89 -13.75 6.07
N GLU A 97 -2.76 -14.09 5.47
CA GLU A 97 -2.51 -15.43 4.95
C GLU A 97 -2.72 -16.48 6.05
N GLY A 98 -3.44 -17.55 5.71
CA GLY A 98 -3.80 -18.65 6.62
C GLY A 98 -4.92 -18.33 7.63
N ARG A 99 -5.32 -17.06 7.80
CA ARG A 99 -6.48 -16.66 8.63
C ARG A 99 -7.66 -16.12 7.84
N GLY A 100 -7.43 -15.68 6.60
CA GLY A 100 -8.47 -15.14 5.74
C GLY A 100 -8.90 -13.72 6.15
N TRP A 101 -10.09 -13.33 5.70
CA TRP A 101 -10.68 -12.03 5.98
C TRP A 101 -11.25 -11.96 7.40
N SER A 102 -11.03 -10.82 8.05
CA SER A 102 -11.65 -10.45 9.32
C SER A 102 -12.35 -9.11 9.14
N ASP A 103 -13.62 -9.04 9.54
CA ASP A 103 -14.30 -7.77 9.83
C ASP A 103 -13.72 -7.23 11.14
N ASP A 104 -13.21 -6.01 11.11
CA ASP A 104 -12.73 -5.29 12.30
C ASP A 104 -13.90 -4.54 12.96
#